data_AF-A0A962Y383-F1
#
_entry.id   AF-A0A962Y383-F1
#
_cell.length_a   1.000
_cell.length_b   1.000
_cell.length_c   1.000
_cell.angle_alpha   90.00
_cell.angle_beta   90.00
_cell.angle_gamma   90.00
#
_symmetry.space_group_name_H-M   'P 1'
#
loop_
_entity.id
_entity.type
_entity.pdbx_description
1 polymer ?
#
loop_
_entity_poly.entity_id
_entity_poly.type
_entity_poly.pdbx_seq_one_letter_code
_entity_poly.pdbx_strand_id
1 'polypeptide(L)'
;MKIKRFVAQDMRQALRMVREALGEDAVILSNKTVDGGVELTAAIDLVDNISSDTVDQRIPSQSRAAARVNRTGDTDRPRQQDDALEDMRREMHNLRRWMQAELSGMSWYDLGQRAPHSQQLLSQLMALGVNAELARRLCERVRDIEDIEQAWRKALYFLASEIRICETDVLEQGGVIALVGPTGVGKTTTIAKMAARYALRHGHRSVALITTDSFRIGARDQLQTYARILNVPVRTATTPEEMDESLNLLGDRRLILVDTAGMAAAHERVADQ
;
A
#
# COMPACT_ATOMS: atom_id res chain seq x y z
N MET A 1 -15.36 -23.91 -1.01
CA MET A 1 -14.50 -23.50 -2.13
C MET A 1 -14.02 -24.73 -2.91
N LYS A 2 -14.45 -24.91 -4.17
CA LYS A 2 -13.86 -25.92 -5.09
C LYS A 2 -12.85 -25.21 -5.99
N ILE A 3 -11.56 -25.38 -5.72
CA ILE A 3 -10.48 -24.80 -6.52
C ILE A 3 -10.08 -25.79 -7.62
N LYS A 4 -9.98 -25.33 -8.87
CA LYS A 4 -9.50 -26.13 -10.01
C LYS A 4 -8.47 -25.35 -10.83
N ARG A 5 -7.54 -26.10 -11.40
CA ARG A 5 -6.48 -25.60 -12.27
C ARG A 5 -6.73 -25.99 -13.72
N PHE A 6 -6.49 -25.06 -14.63
CA PHE A 6 -6.70 -25.18 -16.08
C PHE A 6 -5.45 -24.73 -16.81
N VAL A 7 -5.00 -25.50 -17.80
CA VAL A 7 -3.86 -25.16 -18.66
C VAL A 7 -4.33 -25.17 -20.11
N ALA A 8 -4.04 -24.11 -20.86
CA ALA A 8 -4.40 -24.01 -22.27
C ALA A 8 -3.34 -23.26 -23.07
N GLN A 9 -3.36 -23.38 -24.40
CA GLN A 9 -2.39 -22.72 -25.29
C GLN A 9 -2.51 -21.19 -25.29
N ASP A 10 -3.70 -20.68 -24.97
CA ASP A 10 -3.96 -19.24 -24.89
C ASP A 10 -5.01 -18.92 -23.82
N MET A 11 -5.04 -17.65 -23.40
CA MET A 11 -5.95 -17.16 -22.37
C MET A 11 -7.44 -17.37 -22.72
N ARG A 12 -7.78 -17.31 -24.01
CA ARG A 12 -9.17 -17.40 -24.49
C ARG A 12 -9.69 -18.84 -24.30
N GLN A 13 -8.85 -19.83 -24.58
CA GLN A 13 -9.12 -21.24 -24.33
C GLN A 13 -9.19 -21.53 -22.82
N ALA A 14 -8.26 -20.98 -22.03
CA ALA A 14 -8.25 -21.19 -20.58
C ALA A 14 -9.53 -20.66 -19.92
N LEU A 15 -10.00 -19.46 -20.29
CA LEU A 15 -11.26 -18.89 -19.79
C LEU A 15 -12.51 -19.66 -20.24
N ARG A 16 -12.50 -20.24 -21.45
CA ARG A 16 -13.58 -21.11 -21.91
C ARG A 16 -13.66 -22.40 -21.08
N MET A 17 -12.52 -23.02 -20.80
CA MET A 17 -12.44 -24.21 -19.94
C MET A 17 -12.91 -23.93 -18.51
N VAL A 18 -12.59 -22.74 -17.98
CA VAL A 18 -13.11 -22.29 -16.67
C VAL A 18 -14.62 -22.16 -16.69
N ARG A 19 -15.20 -21.49 -17.70
CA ARG A 19 -16.66 -21.33 -17.82
C ARG A 19 -17.40 -22.65 -17.99
N GLU A 20 -16.87 -23.56 -18.81
CA GLU A 20 -17.48 -24.89 -19.03
C GLU A 20 -17.45 -25.74 -17.75
N ALA A 21 -16.39 -25.63 -16.94
CA ALA A 21 -16.20 -26.48 -15.77
C ALA A 21 -16.75 -25.90 -14.47
N LEU A 22 -16.86 -24.57 -14.36
CA LEU A 22 -17.22 -23.86 -13.13
C LEU A 22 -18.36 -22.83 -13.31
N GLY A 23 -18.90 -22.64 -14.51
CA GLY A 23 -19.97 -21.67 -14.77
C GLY A 23 -19.47 -20.23 -14.91
N GLU A 24 -20.41 -19.30 -15.13
CA GLU A 24 -20.08 -17.88 -15.38
C GLU A 24 -19.60 -17.14 -14.13
N ASP A 25 -19.91 -17.65 -12.94
CA ASP A 25 -19.61 -17.03 -11.64
C ASP A 25 -18.23 -17.44 -11.07
N ALA A 26 -17.37 -18.07 -11.89
CA ALA A 26 -16.05 -18.52 -11.45
C ALA A 26 -15.08 -17.34 -11.25
N VAL A 27 -14.45 -17.27 -10.08
CA VAL A 27 -13.42 -16.26 -9.76
C VAL A 27 -12.05 -16.83 -10.09
N ILE A 28 -11.27 -16.10 -10.89
CA ILE A 28 -9.86 -16.44 -11.19
C ILE A 28 -8.99 -15.96 -10.02
N LEU A 29 -8.30 -16.90 -9.37
CA LEU A 29 -7.41 -16.64 -8.23
C LEU A 29 -5.97 -16.35 -8.66
N SER A 30 -5.52 -17.01 -9.73
CA SER A 30 -4.13 -16.90 -10.20
C SER A 30 -4.05 -17.14 -11.70
N ASN A 31 -3.13 -16.41 -12.35
CA ASN A 31 -2.81 -16.52 -13.75
C ASN A 31 -1.28 -16.56 -13.91
N LYS A 32 -0.76 -17.64 -14.49
CA LYS A 32 0.67 -17.83 -14.74
C LYS A 32 0.91 -18.22 -16.20
N THR A 33 1.85 -17.54 -16.85
CA THR A 33 2.35 -17.95 -18.16
C THR A 33 3.31 -19.13 -17.98
N VAL A 34 3.10 -20.21 -18.76
CA VAL A 34 3.93 -21.43 -18.74
C VAL A 34 4.46 -21.70 -20.14
N ASP A 35 5.52 -22.50 -20.25
CA ASP A 35 6.09 -22.85 -21.57
C ASP A 35 5.05 -23.56 -22.43
N GLY A 36 4.58 -22.87 -23.47
CA GLY A 36 3.54 -23.36 -24.38
C GLY A 36 2.10 -22.96 -24.04
N GLY A 37 1.86 -22.06 -23.08
CA GLY A 37 0.51 -21.56 -22.81
C GLY A 37 0.30 -20.75 -21.52
N VAL A 38 -0.92 -20.85 -20.99
CA VAL A 38 -1.39 -20.14 -19.80
C VAL A 38 -2.00 -21.12 -18.82
N GLU A 39 -1.65 -20.99 -17.55
CA GLU A 39 -2.19 -21.73 -16.41
C GLU A 39 -3.09 -20.80 -15.58
N LEU A 40 -4.37 -21.16 -15.44
CA LEU A 40 -5.36 -20.47 -14.61
C LEU A 40 -5.77 -21.34 -13.42
N THR A 41 -5.86 -20.72 -12.25
CA THR A 41 -6.53 -21.32 -11.08
C THR A 41 -7.81 -20.57 -10.80
N ALA A 42 -8.93 -21.28 -10.75
CA ALA A 42 -10.26 -20.70 -10.56
C ALA A 42 -11.03 -21.41 -9.45
N ALA A 43 -11.92 -20.69 -8.78
CA ALA A 43 -12.78 -21.23 -7.73
C ALA A 43 -14.21 -20.66 -7.84
N ILE A 44 -15.18 -21.44 -7.36
CA ILE A 44 -16.52 -20.95 -7.06
C ILE A 44 -16.65 -20.92 -5.54
N ASP A 45 -16.93 -19.73 -5.02
CA ASP A 45 -17.42 -19.57 -3.65
C ASP A 45 -18.94 -19.53 -3.69
N LEU A 46 -19.57 -20.50 -2.99
CA LEU A 46 -20.95 -20.32 -2.56
C LEU A 46 -20.89 -19.14 -1.59
N VAL A 47 -21.48 -18.02 -1.99
CA VAL A 47 -21.40 -16.69 -1.38
C VAL A 47 -21.30 -16.76 0.15
N ASP A 48 -20.11 -16.48 0.67
CA ASP A 48 -19.92 -15.75 1.92
C ASP A 48 -18.45 -15.31 2.04
N ASN A 49 -18.27 -14.00 2.28
CA ASN A 49 -17.05 -13.33 2.71
C ASN A 49 -15.83 -13.38 1.77
N ILE A 50 -15.79 -12.47 0.80
CA ILE A 50 -14.54 -11.73 0.52
C ILE A 50 -14.91 -10.26 0.30
N SER A 51 -14.71 -9.45 1.33
CA SER A 51 -14.62 -8.00 1.20
C SER A 51 -13.33 -7.68 0.44
N SER A 52 -13.45 -7.29 -0.83
CA SER A 52 -12.35 -6.80 -1.66
C SER A 52 -12.44 -5.28 -1.80
N ASP A 53 -11.96 -4.58 -0.78
CA ASP A 53 -11.47 -3.21 -0.97
C ASP A 53 -10.08 -3.29 -1.61
N THR A 54 -10.00 -3.10 -2.92
CA THR A 54 -8.87 -2.42 -3.58
C THR A 54 -9.28 -1.98 -4.99
N VAL A 55 -9.45 -0.66 -5.17
CA VAL A 55 -8.74 0.22 -6.13
C VAL A 55 -8.50 -0.39 -7.53
N ASP A 56 -8.99 0.13 -8.66
CA ASP A 56 -8.68 1.47 -9.18
C ASP A 56 -9.34 1.76 -10.57
N GLN A 57 -9.38 3.06 -10.92
CA GLN A 57 -9.42 3.70 -12.26
C GLN A 57 -10.67 3.58 -13.15
N ARG A 58 -11.43 4.70 -13.21
CA ARG A 58 -12.20 5.10 -14.41
C ARG A 58 -11.68 6.44 -14.93
N ILE A 59 -11.17 6.43 -16.16
CA ILE A 59 -11.09 7.59 -17.07
C ILE A 59 -12.32 7.53 -18.01
N PRO A 60 -12.88 8.66 -18.46
CA PRO A 60 -14.32 8.86 -18.56
C PRO A 60 -14.89 8.56 -19.96
N SER A 61 -16.11 8.02 -20.00
CA SER A 61 -16.90 7.93 -21.22
C SER A 61 -17.85 9.11 -21.33
N GLN A 62 -17.53 10.01 -22.27
CA GLN A 62 -18.48 10.97 -22.83
C GLN A 62 -19.56 10.22 -23.64
N SER A 63 -20.78 10.74 -23.50
CA SER A 63 -21.83 10.78 -24.52
C SER A 63 -22.39 9.44 -25.04
N ARG A 64 -23.61 9.11 -24.58
CA ARG A 64 -24.78 9.04 -25.47
C ARG A 64 -26.07 8.91 -24.69
N ALA A 65 -26.82 10.01 -24.64
CA ALA A 65 -28.25 9.99 -24.46
C ALA A 65 -28.91 9.53 -25.77
N ALA A 66 -29.79 8.52 -25.68
CA ALA A 66 -31.08 8.40 -26.37
C ALA A 66 -31.47 6.92 -26.53
N ALA A 67 -32.57 6.53 -25.88
CA ALA A 67 -33.76 5.93 -26.51
C ALA A 67 -34.47 4.93 -25.57
N ARG A 68 -35.69 5.34 -25.20
CA ARG A 68 -36.84 4.61 -24.64
C ARG A 68 -36.91 3.12 -24.99
N VAL A 69 -37.39 2.30 -24.05
CA VAL A 69 -38.64 1.49 -24.19
C VAL A 69 -39.20 1.17 -22.79
N ASN A 70 -40.48 1.50 -22.59
CA ASN A 70 -41.32 1.07 -21.47
C ASN A 70 -41.52 -0.46 -21.48
N ARG A 71 -41.39 -1.12 -20.32
CA ARG A 71 -42.25 -2.25 -19.96
C ARG A 71 -42.66 -2.16 -18.48
N THR A 72 -43.96 -2.06 -18.29
CA THR A 72 -44.74 -2.16 -17.06
C THR A 72 -44.78 -3.60 -16.55
N GLY A 73 -44.74 -3.79 -15.23
CA GLY A 73 -44.95 -5.09 -14.59
C GLY A 73 -44.74 -5.05 -13.07
N ASP A 74 -45.80 -4.63 -12.37
CA ASP A 74 -46.25 -5.03 -11.03
C ASP A 74 -45.31 -5.81 -10.10
N THR A 75 -45.01 -5.26 -8.91
CA THR A 75 -45.08 -5.97 -7.62
C THR A 75 -44.96 -4.96 -6.48
N ASP A 76 -46.11 -4.61 -5.93
CA ASP A 76 -46.26 -3.80 -4.72
C ASP A 76 -46.24 -4.72 -3.48
N ARG A 77 -45.08 -4.79 -2.77
CA ARG A 77 -44.85 -5.09 -1.32
C ARG A 77 -43.46 -5.72 -1.05
N PRO A 78 -42.80 -5.47 0.12
CA PRO A 78 -42.85 -4.31 1.01
C PRO A 78 -41.42 -3.74 1.30
N ARG A 79 -41.18 -2.46 0.99
CA ARG A 79 -39.95 -1.74 1.38
C ARG A 79 -39.66 -1.73 2.90
N GLN A 80 -40.67 -2.00 3.72
CA GLN A 80 -40.52 -2.12 5.18
C GLN A 80 -39.67 -3.31 5.64
N GLN A 81 -39.57 -4.38 4.84
CA GLN A 81 -38.81 -5.57 5.24
C GLN A 81 -37.31 -5.42 4.98
N ASP A 82 -36.94 -4.65 3.96
CA ASP A 82 -35.55 -4.25 3.72
C ASP A 82 -35.08 -3.22 4.76
N ASP A 83 -35.92 -2.24 5.14
CA ASP A 83 -35.60 -1.28 6.20
C ASP A 83 -35.38 -1.98 7.56
N ALA A 84 -36.21 -2.96 7.90
CA ALA A 84 -36.07 -3.75 9.12
C ALA A 84 -34.83 -4.65 9.11
N LEU A 85 -34.48 -5.23 7.94
CA LEU A 85 -33.25 -6.00 7.77
C LEU A 85 -32.00 -5.11 7.82
N GLU A 86 -32.09 -3.88 7.31
CA GLU A 86 -31.03 -2.88 7.43
C GLU A 86 -30.86 -2.38 8.86
N ASP A 87 -31.95 -2.16 9.60
CA ASP A 87 -31.93 -1.82 11.02
C ASP A 87 -31.33 -2.94 11.85
N MET A 88 -31.76 -4.19 11.62
CA MET A 88 -31.15 -5.34 12.26
C MET A 88 -29.67 -5.50 11.89
N ARG A 89 -29.28 -5.21 10.64
CA ARG A 89 -27.86 -5.20 10.24
C ARG A 89 -27.09 -4.10 10.96
N ARG A 90 -27.64 -2.89 11.09
CA ARG A 90 -27.04 -1.80 11.88
C ARG A 90 -26.88 -2.20 13.34
N GLU A 91 -27.89 -2.83 13.93
CA GLU A 91 -27.90 -3.24 15.32
C GLU A 91 -26.95 -4.42 15.59
N MET A 92 -26.84 -5.37 14.65
CA MET A 92 -25.83 -6.43 14.66
C MET A 92 -24.41 -5.89 14.46
N HIS A 93 -24.22 -4.84 13.67
CA HIS A 93 -22.92 -4.16 13.56
C HIS A 93 -22.57 -3.44 14.87
N ASN A 94 -23.55 -2.86 15.55
CA ASN A 94 -23.36 -2.23 16.87
C ASN A 94 -23.04 -3.27 17.95
N LEU A 95 -23.76 -4.41 17.98
CA LEU A 95 -23.48 -5.54 18.87
C LEU A 95 -22.11 -6.15 18.59
N ARG A 96 -21.72 -6.28 17.32
CA ARG A 96 -20.40 -6.80 16.93
C ARG A 96 -19.28 -5.85 17.36
N ARG A 97 -19.45 -4.53 17.21
CA ARG A 97 -18.52 -3.52 17.75
C ARG A 97 -18.43 -3.59 19.27
N TRP A 98 -19.57 -3.76 19.95
CA TRP A 98 -19.63 -3.89 21.40
C TRP A 98 -18.92 -5.16 21.90
N MET A 99 -19.16 -6.30 21.26
CA MET A 99 -18.51 -7.58 21.58
C MET A 99 -17.01 -7.59 21.22
N GLN A 100 -16.60 -6.86 20.17
CA GLN A 100 -15.18 -6.63 19.85
C GLN A 100 -14.51 -5.69 20.87
N ALA A 101 -15.24 -4.73 21.43
CA ALA A 101 -14.77 -3.88 22.53
C ALA A 101 -14.61 -4.67 23.84
N GLU A 102 -15.46 -5.67 24.09
CA GLU A 102 -15.36 -6.60 25.24
C GLU A 102 -14.08 -7.46 25.17
N LEU A 103 -13.74 -7.97 23.99
CA LEU A 103 -12.59 -8.86 23.76
C LEU A 103 -11.23 -8.15 23.73
N SER A 104 -11.22 -6.82 23.55
CA SER A 104 -9.97 -6.02 23.41
C SER A 104 -9.44 -5.45 24.72
N GLY A 105 -10.00 -5.88 25.86
CA GLY A 105 -9.41 -5.68 27.18
C GLY A 105 -10.01 -4.51 27.93
N MET A 106 -10.36 -4.81 29.19
CA MET A 106 -10.69 -3.88 30.27
C MET A 106 -9.74 -2.66 30.28
N SER A 107 -10.12 -1.61 29.57
CA SER A 107 -9.56 -0.25 29.61
C SER A 107 -10.35 0.71 28.70
N TRP A 108 -11.07 0.20 27.69
CA TRP A 108 -11.81 1.03 26.74
C TRP A 108 -13.15 1.55 27.28
N TYR A 109 -13.81 0.79 28.17
CA TYR A 109 -15.15 1.12 28.68
C TYR A 109 -15.15 2.28 29.70
N ASP A 110 -14.10 2.39 30.54
CA ASP A 110 -13.99 3.46 31.55
C ASP A 110 -13.69 4.85 30.93
N LEU A 111 -13.02 4.88 29.77
CA LEU A 111 -12.76 6.12 29.03
C LEU A 111 -14.01 6.66 28.33
N GLY A 112 -14.91 5.78 27.88
CA GLY A 112 -16.08 6.17 27.08
C GLY A 112 -17.23 6.77 27.85
N GLN A 113 -17.40 6.36 29.10
CA GLN A 113 -18.44 6.95 29.96
C GLN A 113 -18.01 8.29 30.57
N ARG A 114 -16.71 8.58 30.66
CA ARG A 114 -16.20 9.78 31.33
C ARG A 114 -15.76 10.91 30.39
N ALA A 115 -15.41 10.62 29.13
CA ALA A 115 -14.97 11.63 28.17
C ALA A 115 -15.26 11.21 26.71
N PRO A 116 -16.50 11.39 26.21
CA PRO A 116 -16.88 11.00 24.85
C PRO A 116 -16.04 11.68 23.76
N HIS A 117 -15.60 12.92 23.99
CA HIS A 117 -14.71 13.65 23.09
C HIS A 117 -13.33 12.99 22.94
N SER A 118 -12.76 12.43 24.01
CA SER A 118 -11.46 11.76 23.98
C SER A 118 -11.50 10.46 23.19
N GLN A 119 -12.62 9.72 23.24
CA GLN A 119 -12.79 8.51 22.42
C GLN A 119 -12.94 8.83 20.94
N GLN A 120 -13.69 9.89 20.60
CA GLN A 120 -13.83 10.34 19.23
C GLN A 120 -12.47 10.76 18.65
N LEU A 121 -11.71 11.57 19.40
CA LEU A 121 -10.36 12.00 19.02
C LEU A 121 -9.40 10.81 18.83
N LEU A 122 -9.40 9.87 19.77
CA LEU A 122 -8.58 8.66 19.71
C LEU A 122 -8.89 7.84 18.45
N SER A 123 -10.18 7.65 18.15
CA SER A 123 -10.64 6.91 16.96
C SER A 123 -10.21 7.62 15.67
N GLN A 124 -10.29 8.94 15.61
CA GLN A 124 -9.83 9.73 14.46
C GLN A 124 -8.31 9.62 14.25
N LEU A 125 -7.52 9.70 15.32
CA LEU A 125 -6.05 9.55 15.24
C LEU A 125 -5.66 8.14 14.78
N MET A 126 -6.31 7.10 15.32
CA MET A 126 -6.05 5.72 14.92
C MET A 126 -6.47 5.45 13.46
N ALA A 127 -7.53 6.09 12.97
CA ALA A 127 -7.93 6.02 11.57
C ALA A 127 -6.88 6.64 10.61
N LEU A 128 -6.03 7.55 11.09
CA LEU A 128 -4.86 8.07 10.35
C LEU A 128 -3.65 7.13 10.39
N GLY A 129 -3.74 5.99 11.06
CA GLY A 129 -2.61 5.06 11.25
C GLY A 129 -1.67 5.46 12.38
N VAL A 130 -2.03 6.44 13.21
CA VAL A 130 -1.30 6.76 14.44
C VAL A 130 -1.48 5.59 15.42
N ASN A 131 -0.38 5.06 15.95
CA ASN A 131 -0.47 3.96 16.89
C ASN A 131 -1.19 4.39 18.19
N ALA A 132 -1.79 3.42 18.90
CA ALA A 132 -2.61 3.70 20.07
C ALA A 132 -1.85 4.45 21.18
N GLU A 133 -0.54 4.19 21.31
CA GLU A 133 0.29 4.82 22.34
C GLU A 133 0.51 6.31 22.06
N LEU A 134 0.89 6.68 20.84
CA LEU A 134 1.01 8.08 20.44
C LEU A 134 -0.36 8.76 20.46
N ALA A 135 -1.41 8.09 20.00
CA ALA A 135 -2.76 8.65 19.99
C ALA A 135 -3.28 8.96 21.40
N ARG A 136 -3.09 8.06 22.37
CA ARG A 136 -3.45 8.31 23.78
C ARG A 136 -2.69 9.49 24.37
N ARG A 137 -1.36 9.55 24.16
CA ARG A 137 -0.54 10.70 24.61
C ARG A 137 -1.02 12.02 24.02
N LEU A 138 -1.40 12.05 22.74
CA LEU A 138 -1.96 13.25 22.11
C LEU A 138 -3.32 13.64 22.71
N CYS A 139 -4.22 12.67 22.96
CA CYS A 139 -5.51 12.91 23.61
C CYS A 139 -5.33 13.49 25.02
N GLU A 140 -4.39 12.97 25.80
CA GLU A 140 -4.09 13.47 27.16
C GLU A 140 -3.65 14.93 27.16
N ARG A 141 -2.87 15.36 26.15
CA ARG A 141 -2.38 16.74 26.02
C ARG A 141 -3.48 17.75 25.68
N VAL A 142 -4.63 17.30 25.21
CA VAL A 142 -5.78 18.15 24.85
C VAL A 142 -7.03 17.84 25.67
N ARG A 143 -6.90 17.07 26.76
CA ARG A 143 -8.03 16.61 27.58
C ARG A 143 -8.87 17.73 28.19
N ASP A 144 -8.26 18.89 28.41
CA ASP A 144 -8.91 20.06 29.01
C ASP A 144 -9.68 20.90 27.95
N ILE A 145 -9.66 20.49 26.68
CA ILE A 145 -10.38 21.16 25.59
C ILE A 145 -11.70 20.41 25.34
N GLU A 146 -12.82 21.03 25.71
CA GLU A 146 -14.16 20.45 25.54
C GLU A 146 -14.61 20.43 24.07
N ASP A 147 -14.25 21.46 23.31
CA ASP A 147 -14.59 21.54 21.89
C ASP A 147 -13.74 20.57 21.05
N ILE A 148 -14.40 19.59 20.45
CA ILE A 148 -13.74 18.51 19.69
C ILE A 148 -12.93 19.04 18.50
N GLU A 149 -13.40 20.10 17.83
CA GLU A 149 -12.71 20.65 16.68
C GLU A 149 -11.42 21.36 17.10
N GLN A 150 -11.45 22.13 18.18
CA GLN A 150 -10.26 22.71 18.79
C GLN A 150 -9.29 21.65 19.31
N ALA A 151 -9.80 20.60 19.97
CA ALA A 151 -8.97 19.49 20.47
C ALA A 151 -8.26 18.78 19.31
N TRP A 152 -8.98 18.52 18.21
CA TRP A 152 -8.42 17.93 16.98
C TRP A 152 -7.29 18.79 16.40
N ARG A 153 -7.54 20.09 16.16
CA ARG A 153 -6.54 21.02 15.61
C ARG A 153 -5.30 21.09 16.50
N LYS A 154 -5.48 21.11 17.83
CA LYS A 154 -4.37 21.18 18.79
C LYS A 154 -3.59 19.86 18.86
N ALA A 155 -4.26 18.71 18.77
CA ALA A 155 -3.62 17.40 18.70
C ALA A 155 -2.76 17.28 17.42
N LEU A 156 -3.27 17.72 16.28
CA LEU A 156 -2.50 17.78 15.03
C LEU A 156 -1.29 18.73 15.13
N TYR A 157 -1.45 19.88 15.78
CA TYR A 157 -0.32 20.79 16.05
C TYR A 157 0.77 20.10 16.89
N PHE A 158 0.39 19.38 17.95
CA PHE A 158 1.36 18.64 18.76
C PHE A 158 2.06 17.55 17.95
N LEU A 159 1.30 16.76 17.18
CA LEU A 159 1.87 15.75 16.29
C LEU A 159 2.88 16.38 15.32
N ALA A 160 2.50 17.46 14.64
CA ALA A 160 3.38 18.16 13.69
C ALA A 160 4.64 18.72 14.37
N SER A 161 4.51 19.26 15.58
CA SER A 161 5.65 19.80 16.34
C SER A 161 6.65 18.74 16.81
N GLU A 162 6.22 17.47 16.91
CA GLU A 162 7.08 16.35 17.30
C GLU A 162 7.81 15.73 16.10
N ILE A 163 7.38 16.02 14.87
CA ILE A 163 8.06 15.58 13.66
C ILE A 163 9.35 16.39 13.52
N ARG A 164 10.48 15.74 13.81
CA ARG A 164 11.80 16.33 13.55
C ARG A 164 12.01 16.42 12.04
N ILE A 165 12.15 17.64 11.55
CA ILE A 165 12.48 17.91 10.16
C ILE A 165 13.99 18.08 10.07
N CYS A 166 14.63 17.33 9.18
CA CYS A 166 16.04 17.53 8.88
C CYS A 166 16.21 18.91 8.22
N GLU A 167 17.00 19.79 8.82
CA GLU A 167 17.23 21.15 8.29
C GLU A 167 18.01 21.12 6.97
N THR A 168 18.75 20.03 6.71
CA THR A 168 19.54 19.90 5.50
C THR A 168 18.94 18.91 4.52
N ASP A 169 18.72 19.35 3.28
CA ASP A 169 18.36 18.46 2.18
C ASP A 169 19.61 17.66 1.77
N VAL A 170 19.57 16.35 1.96
CA VAL A 170 20.65 15.44 1.56
C VAL A 170 20.94 15.51 0.06
N LEU A 171 19.97 15.95 -0.74
CA LEU A 171 20.13 16.22 -2.17
C LEU A 171 20.76 17.57 -2.48
N GLU A 172 20.99 18.45 -1.51
CA GLU A 172 21.77 19.67 -1.73
C GLU A 172 23.24 19.46 -1.39
N GLN A 173 23.52 18.69 -0.34
CA GLN A 173 24.89 18.35 0.07
C GLN A 173 25.59 17.44 -0.95
N GLY A 174 24.87 16.45 -1.50
CA GLY A 174 25.50 15.39 -2.29
C GLY A 174 26.23 14.37 -1.41
N GLY A 175 27.15 13.62 -1.99
CA GLY A 175 27.88 12.53 -1.33
C GLY A 175 27.33 11.15 -1.67
N VAL A 176 27.61 10.17 -0.80
CA VAL A 176 27.18 8.77 -0.97
C VAL A 176 26.02 8.50 -0.03
N ILE A 177 24.86 8.10 -0.57
CA ILE A 177 23.65 7.86 0.21
C ILE A 177 23.12 6.46 -0.10
N ALA A 178 23.01 5.62 0.93
CA ALA A 178 22.37 4.31 0.83
C ALA A 178 20.95 4.36 1.41
N LEU A 179 19.99 3.76 0.70
CA LEU A 179 18.64 3.53 1.24
C LEU A 179 18.53 2.09 1.72
N VAL A 180 18.19 1.92 2.99
CA VAL A 180 18.08 0.61 3.66
C VAL A 180 16.66 0.43 4.20
N GLY A 181 16.17 -0.82 4.19
CA GLY A 181 14.83 -1.15 4.67
C GLY A 181 14.27 -2.42 4.06
N PRO A 182 13.08 -2.87 4.50
CA PRO A 182 12.53 -4.15 4.07
C PRO A 182 12.19 -4.20 2.57
N THR A 183 11.88 -5.39 2.07
CA THR A 183 11.39 -5.51 0.69
C THR A 183 10.05 -4.78 0.52
N GLY A 184 9.85 -4.13 -0.62
CA GLY A 184 8.56 -3.49 -0.96
C GLY A 184 8.32 -2.09 -0.40
N VAL A 185 9.16 -1.57 0.51
CA VAL A 185 8.97 -0.21 1.10
C VAL A 185 9.26 0.95 0.13
N GLY A 186 9.67 0.67 -1.11
CA GLY A 186 9.89 1.68 -2.15
C GLY A 186 11.29 2.26 -2.25
N LYS A 187 12.35 1.58 -1.76
CA LYS A 187 13.75 2.04 -1.84
C LYS A 187 14.20 2.40 -3.26
N THR A 188 14.11 1.45 -4.20
CA THR A 188 14.46 1.63 -5.62
C THR A 188 13.69 2.78 -6.26
N THR A 189 12.39 2.90 -5.99
CA THR A 189 11.55 3.99 -6.51
C THR A 189 11.94 5.34 -5.92
N THR A 190 12.28 5.39 -4.62
CA THR A 190 12.74 6.62 -3.96
C THR A 190 14.10 7.05 -4.51
N ILE A 191 15.03 6.12 -4.74
CA ILE A 191 16.31 6.40 -5.41
C ILE A 191 16.10 6.98 -6.80
N ALA A 192 15.22 6.40 -7.61
CA ALA A 192 14.92 6.93 -8.94
C ALA A 192 14.39 8.37 -8.88
N LYS A 193 13.49 8.68 -7.92
CA LYS A 193 12.96 10.03 -7.70
C LYS A 193 14.05 11.00 -7.23
N MET A 194 14.89 10.59 -6.30
CA MET A 194 16.03 11.36 -5.81
C MET A 194 17.02 11.67 -6.94
N ALA A 195 17.37 10.66 -7.74
CA ALA A 195 18.25 10.79 -8.90
C ALA A 195 17.68 11.75 -9.93
N ALA A 196 16.40 11.63 -10.27
CA ALA A 196 15.72 12.53 -11.20
C ALA A 196 15.73 13.97 -10.69
N ARG A 197 15.37 14.20 -9.43
CA ARG A 197 15.35 15.54 -8.83
C ARG A 197 16.74 16.17 -8.83
N TYR A 198 17.79 15.41 -8.50
CA TYR A 198 19.16 15.91 -8.49
C TYR A 198 19.67 16.16 -9.91
N ALA A 199 19.45 15.23 -10.85
CA ALA A 199 19.85 15.36 -12.24
C ALA A 199 19.17 16.56 -12.94
N LEU A 200 17.91 16.86 -12.61
CA LEU A 200 17.22 18.05 -13.12
C LEU A 200 17.84 19.37 -12.62
N ARG A 201 18.41 19.40 -11.41
CA ARG A 201 19.03 20.59 -10.82
C ARG A 201 20.50 20.76 -11.18
N HIS A 202 21.24 19.66 -11.29
CA HIS A 202 22.70 19.65 -11.37
C HIS A 202 23.26 18.91 -12.60
N GLY A 203 22.39 18.42 -13.48
CA GLY A 203 22.73 17.66 -14.67
C GLY A 203 22.98 16.18 -14.39
N HIS A 204 22.61 15.30 -15.33
CA HIS A 204 22.71 13.85 -15.17
C HIS A 204 24.15 13.34 -14.89
N ARG A 205 25.18 14.06 -15.38
CA ARG A 205 26.60 13.73 -15.11
C ARG A 205 27.01 13.87 -13.65
N SER A 206 26.23 14.57 -12.84
CA SER A 206 26.49 14.78 -11.42
C SER A 206 26.01 13.63 -10.52
N VAL A 207 25.23 12.70 -11.07
CA VAL A 207 24.61 11.58 -10.35
C VAL A 207 25.16 10.26 -10.84
N ALA A 208 25.31 9.29 -9.94
CA ALA A 208 25.46 7.88 -10.29
C ALA A 208 24.66 6.99 -9.34
N LEU A 209 24.34 5.79 -9.81
CA LEU A 209 23.62 4.78 -9.04
C LEU A 209 24.49 3.55 -8.84
N ILE A 210 24.39 2.95 -7.66
CA ILE A 210 24.95 1.63 -7.36
C ILE A 210 23.80 0.76 -6.85
N THR A 211 23.75 -0.50 -7.26
CA THR A 211 22.81 -1.48 -6.69
C THR A 211 23.56 -2.65 -6.08
N THR A 212 23.12 -3.08 -4.90
CA THR A 212 23.57 -4.32 -4.26
C THR A 212 22.54 -5.44 -4.39
N ASP A 213 21.36 -5.17 -5.00
CA ASP A 213 20.33 -6.18 -5.24
C ASP A 213 20.65 -7.01 -6.50
N SER A 214 21.44 -8.07 -6.33
CA SER A 214 21.79 -9.03 -7.39
C SER A 214 20.78 -10.17 -7.53
N PHE A 215 19.82 -10.30 -6.61
CA PHE A 215 18.95 -11.49 -6.50
C PHE A 215 17.58 -11.28 -7.14
N ARG A 216 17.08 -10.04 -7.21
CA ARG A 216 15.80 -9.74 -7.84
C ARG A 216 15.96 -9.39 -9.31
N ILE A 217 15.75 -10.40 -10.16
CA ILE A 217 15.76 -10.28 -11.63
C ILE A 217 14.92 -9.06 -12.10
N GLY A 218 13.78 -8.76 -11.45
CA GLY A 218 12.94 -7.60 -11.81
C GLY A 218 13.31 -6.24 -11.18
N ALA A 219 14.05 -6.20 -10.07
CA ALA A 219 14.40 -4.93 -9.40
C ALA A 219 15.60 -4.24 -10.08
N ARG A 220 16.58 -5.04 -10.51
CA ARG A 220 17.71 -4.56 -11.32
C ARG A 220 17.22 -3.97 -12.64
N ASP A 221 16.27 -4.63 -13.30
CA ASP A 221 15.66 -4.15 -14.54
C ASP A 221 14.93 -2.82 -14.34
N GLN A 222 14.27 -2.63 -13.20
CA GLN A 222 13.57 -1.39 -12.88
C GLN A 222 14.54 -0.21 -12.64
N LEU A 223 15.57 -0.39 -11.81
CA LEU A 223 16.58 0.64 -11.58
C LEU A 223 17.33 1.00 -12.86
N GLN A 224 17.72 -0.01 -13.65
CA GLN A 224 18.38 0.17 -14.93
C GLN A 224 17.50 0.93 -15.93
N THR A 225 16.19 0.67 -15.93
CA THR A 225 15.21 1.38 -16.78
C THR A 225 15.16 2.86 -16.42
N TYR A 226 15.00 3.19 -15.13
CA TYR A 226 15.01 4.59 -14.69
C TYR A 226 16.32 5.29 -15.02
N ALA A 227 17.45 4.63 -14.77
CA ALA A 227 18.76 5.21 -15.04
C ALA A 227 18.99 5.47 -16.54
N ARG A 228 18.52 4.56 -17.40
CA ARG A 228 18.58 4.74 -18.86
C ARG A 228 17.72 5.93 -19.31
N ILE A 229 16.54 6.12 -18.72
CA ILE A 229 15.69 7.29 -18.97
C ILE A 229 16.38 8.58 -18.53
N LEU A 230 17.06 8.56 -17.38
CA LEU A 230 17.73 9.72 -16.79
C LEU A 230 19.14 9.98 -17.35
N ASN A 231 19.65 9.08 -18.20
CA ASN A 231 21.05 9.08 -18.67
C ASN A 231 22.08 9.12 -17.52
N VAL A 232 21.81 8.36 -16.47
CA VAL A 232 22.64 8.24 -15.27
C VAL A 232 23.34 6.87 -15.26
N PRO A 233 24.65 6.79 -14.97
CA PRO A 233 25.35 5.51 -14.90
C PRO A 233 24.88 4.67 -13.71
N VAL A 234 24.81 3.35 -13.92
CA VAL A 234 24.51 2.34 -12.88
C VAL A 234 25.64 1.34 -12.80
N ARG A 235 26.09 1.02 -11.58
CA ARG A 235 26.96 -0.13 -11.31
C ARG A 235 26.27 -1.12 -10.39
N THR A 236 26.68 -2.38 -10.49
CA THR A 236 26.29 -3.42 -9.54
C THR A 236 27.49 -3.74 -8.67
N ALA A 237 27.29 -3.81 -7.36
CA ALA A 237 28.31 -4.19 -6.40
C ALA A 237 27.72 -5.21 -5.42
N THR A 238 28.23 -6.43 -5.46
CA THR A 238 27.78 -7.56 -4.65
C THR A 238 28.77 -7.93 -3.54
N THR A 239 30.00 -7.42 -3.61
CA THR A 239 31.02 -7.57 -2.57
C THR A 239 31.54 -6.21 -2.09
N PRO A 240 32.18 -6.14 -0.91
CA PRO A 240 32.85 -4.92 -0.46
C PRO A 240 33.90 -4.41 -1.45
N GLU A 241 34.66 -5.29 -2.08
CA GLU A 241 35.69 -4.93 -3.06
C GLU A 241 35.07 -4.32 -4.32
N GLU A 242 33.97 -4.88 -4.81
CA GLU A 242 33.21 -4.33 -5.96
C GLU A 242 32.58 -2.97 -5.61
N MET A 243 32.18 -2.77 -4.35
CA MET A 243 31.66 -1.50 -3.86
C MET A 243 32.76 -0.44 -3.86
N ASP A 244 33.93 -0.76 -3.30
CA ASP A 244 35.09 0.15 -3.28
C ASP A 244 35.54 0.51 -4.70
N GLU A 245 35.62 -0.47 -5.62
CA GLU A 245 35.92 -0.21 -7.02
C GLU A 245 34.87 0.74 -7.65
N SER A 246 33.59 0.50 -7.40
CA SER A 246 32.50 1.30 -7.93
C SER A 246 32.52 2.74 -7.39
N LEU A 247 32.80 2.93 -6.10
CA LEU A 247 32.92 4.25 -5.48
C LEU A 247 34.11 5.02 -6.05
N ASN A 248 35.27 4.37 -6.22
CA ASN A 248 36.45 4.98 -6.81
C ASN A 248 36.20 5.44 -8.25
N LEU A 249 35.56 4.60 -9.06
CA LEU A 249 35.23 4.92 -10.46
C LEU A 249 34.18 6.03 -10.62
N LEU A 250 33.35 6.22 -9.60
CA LEU A 250 32.28 7.22 -9.57
C LEU A 250 32.64 8.44 -8.72
N GLY A 251 33.90 8.58 -8.28
CA GLY A 251 34.35 9.67 -7.41
C GLY A 251 34.23 11.07 -8.03
N ASP A 252 34.05 11.16 -9.36
CA ASP A 252 33.77 12.43 -10.07
C ASP A 252 32.31 12.90 -9.94
N ARG A 253 31.42 12.08 -9.36
CA ARG A 253 30.00 12.35 -9.21
C ARG A 253 29.75 13.11 -7.92
N ARG A 254 28.88 14.12 -7.97
CA ARG A 254 28.48 14.89 -6.79
C ARG A 254 27.53 14.12 -5.89
N LEU A 255 26.76 13.19 -6.45
CA LEU A 255 25.84 12.33 -5.72
C LEU A 255 25.94 10.88 -6.22
N ILE A 256 26.13 9.95 -5.28
CA ILE A 256 26.07 8.51 -5.52
C ILE A 256 24.93 7.95 -4.68
N LEU A 257 23.92 7.35 -5.31
CA LEU A 257 22.79 6.72 -4.62
C LEU A 257 22.95 5.20 -4.67
N VAL A 258 22.88 4.56 -3.51
CA VAL A 258 23.06 3.12 -3.35
C VAL A 258 21.73 2.46 -3.02
N ASP A 259 21.23 1.63 -3.94
CA ASP A 259 20.03 0.80 -3.76
C ASP A 259 20.42 -0.52 -3.12
N THR A 260 19.98 -0.75 -1.88
CA THR A 260 20.27 -2.00 -1.19
C THR A 260 19.19 -3.04 -1.44
N ALA A 261 19.59 -4.31 -1.46
CA ALA A 261 18.65 -5.41 -1.37
C ALA A 261 17.69 -5.21 -0.18
N GLY A 262 16.42 -5.57 -0.35
CA GLY A 262 15.48 -5.53 0.76
C GLY A 262 15.76 -6.63 1.77
N MET A 263 15.95 -6.26 3.03
CA MET A 263 16.03 -7.23 4.12
C MET A 263 14.67 -7.90 4.28
N ALA A 264 14.59 -9.23 4.16
CA ALA A 264 13.40 -9.96 4.59
C ALA A 264 13.30 -9.82 6.12
N ALA A 265 12.10 -9.65 6.67
CA ALA A 265 11.88 -9.51 8.12
C ALA A 265 12.43 -10.70 8.95
N ALA A 266 12.76 -11.82 8.31
CA ALA A 266 13.41 -12.98 8.93
C ALA A 266 14.95 -12.92 8.98
N HIS A 267 15.58 -11.92 8.34
CA HIS A 267 17.03 -11.73 8.29
C HIS A 267 17.51 -10.63 9.27
N GLU A 268 17.05 -10.70 10.52
CA GLU A 268 17.59 -9.89 11.63
C GLU A 268 18.99 -10.35 12.11
N ARG A 269 19.65 -11.24 11.36
CA ARG A 269 21.04 -11.66 11.62
C ARG A 269 21.94 -11.38 10.42
N VAL A 270 22.23 -10.10 10.21
CA VAL A 270 23.48 -9.66 9.55
C VAL A 270 23.97 -8.43 10.31
N ALA A 271 24.35 -8.63 11.57
CA ALA A 271 25.13 -7.69 12.36
C ALA A 271 26.51 -8.25 12.74
N ASP A 272 26.84 -9.49 12.34
CA ASP A 272 28.15 -10.11 12.52
C ASP A 272 28.47 -10.96 11.29
N GLN A 273 29.17 -10.38 10.31
CA GLN A 273 30.12 -11.03 9.39
C GLN A 273 30.81 -9.99 8.52
#